data_AF-A0A940NNE0-F1
#
_entry.id   AF-A0A940NNE0-F1
#
_cell.length_a   1.000
_cell.length_b   1.000
_cell.length_c   1.000
_cell.angle_alpha   90.00
_cell.angle_beta   90.00
_cell.angle_gamma   90.00
#
_symmetry.space_group_name_H-M   'P 1'
#
loop_
_entity.id
_entity.type
_entity.pdbx_description
1 polymer ?
#
loop_
_entity_poly.entity_id
_entity_poly.type
_entity_poly.pdbx_seq_one_letter_code
_entity_poly.pdbx_strand_id
1 'polypeptide(L)'
;MKRLVVRFVVYLLSFVVIVGGIGFYGFMRHKKDFYYNVRHEPVPSLQGVKVPQYDPHKPTVAVVMADSSITTEDFDFLMPYTLLSMTDAYNVYAVAPDKNIKPLSGGLDVVPHYSYKELDQLIGKSPDIVVVPYMPNVGGKKYQPTREWIQKHSNAKTIFLSICGGSMNLADAGLLKGKSATSHWQFIPFLKKQFPDTLWKDDMRYVQEGNTLTTAGQTSGIDGVLHLIAQQLGEPMAAKISNEINYPSYHFVQNPKVDHPFHWDIKFLTYWLNIGFHWNKTQMGVLLYNGMDELALSSVIGVYGDTGTTQVLTVSSSDAPITTKHHLNIVARNQISNTPKLDKMIIPGGDAKSLAESDIKLWSEKGKAKETLLIHSGSPNRYVFEAPLEDLAKQEDLLTAKRAEIRLEYRANGIHLEGKPYPLGTYVNLLLTILLAWLVAFCIDRRFIMKKPIFKSYK
;
A
#
# COMPACT_ATOMS: atom_id res chain seq x y z
N MET A 1 24.26 22.41 40.83
CA MET A 1 23.72 21.15 40.29
C MET A 1 22.21 21.20 40.02
N LYS A 2 21.33 21.41 41.03
CA LYS A 2 19.86 21.38 40.84
C LYS A 2 19.31 22.29 39.73
N ARG A 3 19.75 23.56 39.63
CA ARG A 3 19.28 24.48 38.56
C ARG A 3 19.68 24.02 37.15
N LEU A 4 20.89 23.50 36.98
CA LEU A 4 21.37 23.03 35.68
C LEU A 4 20.59 21.80 35.20
N VAL A 5 20.23 20.90 36.13
CA VAL A 5 19.34 19.77 35.86
C VAL A 5 17.94 20.26 35.44
N VAL A 6 17.34 21.21 36.16
CA VAL A 6 16.03 21.76 35.80
C VAL A 6 16.06 22.40 34.40
N ARG A 7 17.13 23.12 34.05
CA ARG A 7 17.31 23.69 32.71
C ARG A 7 17.37 22.60 31.64
N PHE A 8 18.22 21.60 31.84
CA PHE A 8 18.31 20.47 30.92
C PHE A 8 16.95 19.80 30.71
N VAL A 9 16.19 19.57 31.79
CA VAL A 9 14.85 19.00 31.73
C VAL A 9 13.90 19.90 30.94
N VAL A 10 13.91 21.22 31.13
CA VAL A 10 13.06 22.14 30.35
C VAL A 10 13.39 22.07 28.86
N TYR A 11 14.66 22.09 28.47
CA TYR A 11 15.05 21.99 27.06
C TYR A 11 14.67 20.65 26.46
N LEU A 12 14.88 19.55 27.19
CA LEU A 12 14.48 18.22 26.76
C LEU A 12 12.97 18.10 26.60
N LEU A 13 12.18 18.57 27.57
CA LEU A 13 10.73 18.53 27.51
C LEU A 13 10.18 19.41 26.38
N SER A 14 10.71 20.61 26.19
CA SER A 14 10.33 21.47 25.06
C SER A 14 10.63 20.81 23.73
N PHE A 15 11.79 20.15 23.59
CA PHE A 15 12.12 19.38 22.38
C PHE A 15 11.13 18.23 22.17
N VAL A 16 10.89 17.39 23.17
CA VAL A 16 9.98 16.24 23.07
C VAL A 16 8.55 16.68 22.73
N VAL A 17 8.04 17.72 23.40
CA VAL A 17 6.68 18.21 23.18
C VAL A 17 6.52 18.82 21.78
N ILE A 18 7.46 19.66 21.35
CA ILE A 18 7.33 20.41 20.09
C ILE A 18 7.73 19.53 18.91
N VAL A 19 8.96 19.01 18.89
CA VAL A 19 9.46 18.19 17.78
C VAL A 19 8.74 16.84 17.75
N GLY A 20 8.61 16.19 18.90
CA GLY A 20 7.89 14.92 19.01
C GLY A 20 6.39 15.06 18.75
N GLY A 21 5.76 16.15 19.21
CA GLY A 21 4.34 16.42 18.95
C GLY A 21 4.04 16.66 17.47
N ILE A 22 4.87 17.46 16.78
CA ILE A 22 4.73 17.68 15.33
C ILE A 22 4.98 16.39 14.56
N GLY A 23 6.03 15.64 14.91
CA GLY A 23 6.31 14.34 14.30
C GLY A 23 5.16 13.36 14.48
N PHE A 24 4.58 13.28 15.69
CA PHE A 24 3.43 12.44 15.98
C PHE A 24 2.17 12.86 15.20
N TYR A 25 1.91 14.17 15.10
CA TYR A 25 0.80 14.68 14.29
C TYR A 25 0.96 14.32 12.81
N GLY A 26 2.17 14.51 12.25
CA GLY A 26 2.50 14.11 10.89
C GLY A 26 2.30 12.61 10.66
N PHE A 27 2.72 11.77 11.62
CA PHE A 27 2.47 10.33 11.60
C PHE A 27 0.99 9.96 11.58
N MET A 28 0.20 10.54 12.48
CA MET A 28 -1.23 10.27 12.54
C MET A 28 -1.94 10.71 11.25
N ARG A 29 -1.56 11.87 10.70
CA ARG A 29 -2.05 12.35 9.42
C ARG A 29 -1.70 11.40 8.29
N HIS A 30 -0.44 10.97 8.16
CA HIS A 30 -0.01 10.02 7.13
C HIS A 30 -0.75 8.68 7.23
N LYS A 31 -0.89 8.14 8.44
CA LYS A 31 -1.67 6.91 8.67
C LYS A 31 -3.10 7.07 8.21
N LYS A 32 -3.74 8.23 8.46
CA LYS A 32 -5.08 8.54 7.97
C LYS A 32 -5.13 8.67 6.45
N ASP A 33 -4.17 9.34 5.84
CA ASP A 33 -4.13 9.63 4.40
C ASP A 33 -3.87 8.39 3.54
N PHE A 34 -3.17 7.37 4.07
CA PHE A 34 -2.84 6.15 3.30
C PHE A 34 -3.48 4.87 3.87
N TYR A 35 -3.16 4.50 5.12
CA TYR A 35 -3.54 3.21 5.72
C TYR A 35 -4.93 3.17 6.37
N TYR A 36 -5.56 4.33 6.59
CA TYR A 36 -6.90 4.45 7.15
C TYR A 36 -7.76 5.40 6.33
N ASN A 37 -7.44 5.52 5.04
CA ASN A 37 -8.10 6.41 4.11
C ASN A 37 -9.43 5.80 3.65
N VAL A 38 -10.37 5.67 4.59
CA VAL A 38 -11.71 5.16 4.34
C VAL A 38 -12.53 6.20 3.58
N ARG A 39 -13.48 5.73 2.78
CA ARG A 39 -14.37 6.60 2.01
C ARG A 39 -15.26 7.42 2.95
N HIS A 40 -15.33 8.72 2.70
CA HIS A 40 -16.27 9.64 3.36
C HIS A 40 -17.18 10.35 2.36
N GLU A 41 -16.85 10.23 1.08
CA GLU A 41 -17.58 10.77 -0.05
C GLU A 41 -18.90 10.02 -0.25
N PRO A 42 -19.95 10.69 -0.75
CA PRO A 42 -21.21 10.04 -1.08
C PRO A 42 -20.99 8.81 -1.97
N VAL A 43 -21.77 7.76 -1.72
CA VAL A 43 -21.77 6.58 -2.58
C VAL A 43 -22.32 7.01 -3.95
N PRO A 44 -21.57 6.84 -5.04
CA PRO A 44 -22.06 7.19 -6.36
C PRO A 44 -23.14 6.20 -6.84
N SER A 45 -23.74 6.48 -8.01
CA SER A 45 -24.60 5.53 -8.67
C SER A 45 -23.82 4.25 -8.99
N LEU A 46 -24.24 3.12 -8.42
CA LEU A 46 -23.67 1.79 -8.73
C LEU A 46 -24.35 1.14 -9.96
N GLN A 47 -25.04 1.93 -10.79
CA GLN A 47 -25.57 1.45 -12.06
C GLN A 47 -24.43 1.06 -13.01
N GLY A 48 -24.60 -0.05 -13.71
CA GLY A 48 -23.61 -0.53 -14.68
C GLY A 48 -22.46 -1.35 -14.10
N VAL A 49 -22.42 -1.59 -12.77
CA VAL A 49 -21.49 -2.56 -12.17
C VAL A 49 -21.69 -3.93 -12.81
N LYS A 50 -20.61 -4.48 -13.39
CA LYS A 50 -20.62 -5.80 -14.03
C LYS A 50 -19.91 -6.80 -13.15
N VAL A 51 -20.50 -7.96 -12.96
CA VAL A 51 -19.85 -9.07 -12.26
C VAL A 51 -19.47 -10.12 -13.31
N PRO A 52 -18.23 -10.66 -13.29
CA PRO A 52 -17.85 -11.74 -14.21
C PRO A 52 -18.78 -12.94 -14.07
N GLN A 53 -19.18 -13.53 -15.19
CA GLN A 53 -20.04 -14.70 -15.19
C GLN A 53 -19.35 -15.89 -14.53
N TYR A 54 -20.09 -16.62 -13.69
CA TYR A 54 -19.58 -17.84 -13.07
C TYR A 54 -19.56 -19.01 -14.05
N ASP A 55 -18.39 -19.64 -14.16
CA ASP A 55 -18.18 -20.89 -14.89
C ASP A 55 -17.97 -22.05 -13.91
N PRO A 56 -18.92 -22.99 -13.78
CA PRO A 56 -18.79 -24.12 -12.85
C PRO A 56 -17.65 -25.09 -13.17
N HIS A 57 -17.05 -25.00 -14.36
CA HIS A 57 -15.91 -25.82 -14.77
C HIS A 57 -14.56 -25.21 -14.40
N LYS A 58 -14.53 -23.94 -13.97
CA LYS A 58 -13.30 -23.28 -13.53
C LYS A 58 -13.16 -23.28 -12.00
N PRO A 59 -11.96 -23.51 -11.46
CA PRO A 59 -11.69 -23.26 -10.04
C PRO A 59 -11.99 -21.81 -9.65
N THR A 60 -12.46 -21.60 -8.42
CA THR A 60 -12.83 -20.28 -7.90
C THR A 60 -11.75 -19.71 -6.99
N VAL A 61 -11.32 -18.49 -7.31
CA VAL A 61 -10.43 -17.66 -6.50
C VAL A 61 -11.24 -16.56 -5.83
N ALA A 62 -11.16 -16.50 -4.50
CA ALA A 62 -11.71 -15.41 -3.71
C ALA A 62 -10.58 -14.50 -3.22
N VAL A 63 -10.54 -13.25 -3.69
CA VAL A 63 -9.62 -12.22 -3.19
C VAL A 63 -10.36 -11.40 -2.14
N VAL A 64 -9.97 -11.58 -0.87
CA VAL A 64 -10.75 -11.02 0.25
C VAL A 64 -10.39 -9.57 0.52
N MET A 65 -11.42 -8.79 0.87
CA MET A 65 -11.30 -7.42 1.35
C MET A 65 -11.80 -7.32 2.79
N ALA A 66 -11.30 -6.33 3.52
CA ALA A 66 -11.82 -5.95 4.82
C ALA A 66 -13.22 -5.31 4.74
N ASP A 67 -13.81 -5.06 5.91
CA ASP A 67 -14.99 -4.21 6.05
C ASP A 67 -14.73 -2.75 5.59
N SER A 68 -15.78 -2.00 5.21
CA SER A 68 -15.69 -0.61 4.71
C SER A 68 -15.06 0.36 5.71
N SER A 69 -15.05 0.04 7.01
CA SER A 69 -14.41 0.86 8.04
C SER A 69 -12.89 0.69 8.14
N ILE A 70 -12.29 -0.09 7.24
CA ILE A 70 -10.89 -0.47 7.19
C ILE A 70 -10.42 -0.50 5.73
N THR A 71 -9.16 -0.15 5.48
CA THR A 71 -8.55 -0.35 4.15
C THR A 71 -7.92 -1.73 4.00
N THR A 72 -8.04 -2.32 2.82
CA THR A 72 -7.18 -3.44 2.38
C THR A 72 -5.97 -2.85 1.64
N GLU A 73 -4.77 -3.41 1.77
CA GLU A 73 -3.59 -2.89 1.03
C GLU A 73 -3.80 -3.07 -0.48
N ASP A 74 -3.57 -2.01 -1.25
CA ASP A 74 -4.00 -1.90 -2.64
C ASP A 74 -3.26 -2.88 -3.55
N PHE A 75 -1.95 -3.00 -3.41
CA PHE A 75 -1.14 -3.87 -4.24
C PHE A 75 -1.32 -5.33 -3.86
N ASP A 76 -1.37 -5.62 -2.55
CA ASP A 76 -1.64 -6.96 -2.04
C ASP A 76 -3.00 -7.51 -2.49
N PHE A 77 -3.94 -6.62 -2.84
CA PHE A 77 -5.25 -6.97 -3.39
C PHE A 77 -5.23 -7.03 -4.93
N LEU A 78 -4.81 -5.96 -5.60
CA LEU A 78 -4.91 -5.83 -7.06
C LEU A 78 -3.94 -6.76 -7.79
N MET A 79 -2.71 -6.92 -7.31
CA MET A 79 -1.71 -7.77 -7.96
C MET A 79 -2.17 -9.23 -8.09
N PRO A 80 -2.53 -9.96 -7.02
CA PRO A 80 -2.93 -11.36 -7.18
C PRO A 80 -4.26 -11.48 -7.93
N TYR A 81 -5.18 -10.51 -7.80
CA TYR A 81 -6.40 -10.45 -8.61
C TYR A 81 -6.06 -10.43 -10.10
N THR A 82 -5.17 -9.52 -10.52
CA THR A 82 -4.76 -9.36 -11.92
C THR A 82 -4.07 -10.62 -12.43
N LEU A 83 -3.03 -11.09 -11.76
CA LEU A 83 -2.21 -12.21 -12.25
C LEU A 83 -3.03 -13.49 -12.39
N LEU A 84 -3.94 -13.79 -11.45
CA LEU A 84 -4.82 -14.95 -11.56
C LEU A 84 -5.87 -14.76 -12.66
N SER A 85 -6.37 -13.54 -12.87
CA SER A 85 -7.34 -13.25 -13.93
C SER A 85 -6.72 -13.38 -15.33
N MET A 86 -5.46 -12.95 -15.51
CA MET A 86 -4.73 -13.05 -16.78
C MET A 86 -4.55 -14.50 -17.28
N THR A 87 -4.69 -15.50 -16.41
CA THR A 87 -4.59 -16.92 -16.82
C THR A 87 -5.82 -17.40 -17.60
N ASP A 88 -6.96 -16.71 -17.50
CA ASP A 88 -8.29 -17.14 -17.93
C ASP A 88 -8.76 -18.50 -17.36
N ALA A 89 -8.00 -19.10 -16.44
CA ALA A 89 -8.25 -20.45 -15.91
C ALA A 89 -9.14 -20.45 -14.67
N TYR A 90 -9.35 -19.29 -14.03
CA TYR A 90 -10.07 -19.16 -12.77
C TYR A 90 -11.31 -18.28 -12.89
N ASN A 91 -12.31 -18.56 -12.04
CA ASN A 91 -13.28 -17.54 -11.65
C ASN A 91 -12.64 -16.67 -10.55
N VAL A 92 -12.22 -15.45 -10.87
CA VAL A 92 -11.57 -14.55 -9.90
C VAL A 92 -12.55 -13.51 -9.41
N TYR A 93 -12.81 -13.48 -8.10
CA TYR A 93 -13.77 -12.57 -7.50
C TYR A 93 -13.18 -11.74 -6.36
N ALA A 94 -13.43 -10.43 -6.41
CA ALA A 94 -13.32 -9.55 -5.26
C ALA A 94 -14.47 -9.81 -4.29
N VAL A 95 -14.17 -10.20 -3.06
CA VAL A 95 -15.19 -10.53 -2.06
C VAL A 95 -14.95 -9.87 -0.71
N ALA A 96 -16.04 -9.49 -0.04
CA ALA A 96 -15.99 -8.75 1.21
C ALA A 96 -17.15 -9.16 2.15
N PRO A 97 -17.22 -8.67 3.39
CA PRO A 97 -18.32 -8.99 4.30
C PRO A 97 -19.73 -8.62 3.76
N ASP A 98 -19.81 -7.57 2.94
CA ASP A 98 -21.03 -7.09 2.28
C ASP A 98 -20.70 -6.50 0.89
N LYS A 99 -21.71 -6.05 0.14
CA LYS A 99 -21.56 -5.48 -1.21
C LYS A 99 -21.28 -3.98 -1.26
N ASN A 100 -21.12 -3.31 -0.11
CA ASN A 100 -20.81 -1.88 -0.08
C ASN A 100 -19.40 -1.64 -0.62
N ILE A 101 -19.15 -0.41 -1.06
CA ILE A 101 -17.82 0.03 -1.50
C ILE A 101 -16.78 -0.23 -0.40
N LYS A 102 -15.66 -0.84 -0.79
CA LYS A 102 -14.54 -1.16 0.09
C LYS A 102 -13.32 -0.31 -0.27
N PRO A 103 -12.73 0.42 0.69
CA PRO A 103 -11.56 1.22 0.43
C PRO A 103 -10.30 0.34 0.41
N LEU A 104 -9.41 0.65 -0.52
CA LEU A 104 -8.02 0.21 -0.54
C LEU A 104 -7.13 1.31 0.03
N SER A 105 -5.89 0.97 0.40
CA SER A 105 -4.88 1.97 0.77
C SER A 105 -4.67 3.00 -0.34
N GLY A 106 -4.29 4.22 0.04
CA GLY A 106 -4.03 5.29 -0.92
C GLY A 106 -5.29 5.91 -1.57
N GLY A 107 -6.49 5.51 -1.14
CA GLY A 107 -7.74 6.19 -1.52
C GLY A 107 -8.39 5.71 -2.82
N LEU A 108 -8.10 4.47 -3.22
CA LEU A 108 -8.82 3.76 -4.27
C LEU A 108 -9.99 2.98 -3.66
N ASP A 109 -11.15 2.99 -4.30
CA ASP A 109 -12.34 2.30 -3.81
C ASP A 109 -12.78 1.22 -4.79
N VAL A 110 -13.19 0.05 -4.28
CA VAL A 110 -13.64 -1.10 -5.08
C VAL A 110 -15.08 -1.45 -4.72
N VAL A 111 -15.88 -1.79 -5.73
CA VAL A 111 -17.18 -2.43 -5.54
C VAL A 111 -16.95 -3.95 -5.59
N PRO A 112 -17.11 -4.68 -4.47
CA PRO A 112 -16.90 -6.12 -4.46
C PRO A 112 -17.94 -6.82 -5.36
N HIS A 113 -17.52 -7.90 -6.02
CA HIS A 113 -18.40 -8.69 -6.88
C HIS A 113 -19.50 -9.37 -6.07
N TYR A 114 -19.10 -9.96 -4.94
CA TYR A 114 -19.99 -10.67 -4.02
C TYR A 114 -19.64 -10.33 -2.57
N SER A 115 -20.65 -10.32 -1.71
CA SER A 115 -20.43 -10.57 -0.29
C SER A 115 -19.99 -12.02 -0.07
N TYR A 116 -19.35 -12.30 1.07
CA TYR A 116 -19.00 -13.66 1.47
C TYR A 116 -20.18 -14.62 1.41
N LYS A 117 -21.35 -14.17 1.89
CA LYS A 117 -22.58 -14.97 1.87
C LYS A 117 -23.06 -15.28 0.44
N GLU A 118 -23.02 -14.30 -0.45
CA GLU A 118 -23.43 -14.50 -1.84
C GLU A 118 -22.47 -15.42 -2.59
N LEU A 119 -21.16 -15.30 -2.37
CA LEU A 119 -20.19 -16.21 -2.98
C LEU A 119 -20.45 -17.65 -2.51
N ASP A 120 -20.63 -17.86 -1.20
CA ASP A 120 -20.93 -19.19 -0.64
C ASP A 120 -22.20 -19.80 -1.26
N GLN A 121 -23.23 -18.98 -1.46
CA GLN A 121 -24.48 -19.40 -2.09
C GLN A 121 -24.31 -19.72 -3.58
N LEU A 122 -23.50 -18.93 -4.29
CA LEU A 122 -23.25 -19.11 -5.72
C LEU A 122 -22.52 -20.42 -6.01
N ILE A 123 -21.45 -20.71 -5.27
CA ILE A 123 -20.59 -21.86 -5.56
C ILE A 123 -20.96 -23.12 -4.77
N GLY A 124 -21.67 -23.00 -3.64
CA GLY A 124 -22.14 -24.13 -2.83
C GLY A 124 -21.03 -24.98 -2.18
N LYS A 125 -19.77 -24.51 -2.22
CA LYS A 125 -18.57 -25.16 -1.67
C LYS A 125 -17.57 -24.11 -1.17
N SER A 126 -16.40 -24.55 -0.69
CA SER A 126 -15.30 -23.61 -0.42
C SER A 126 -14.63 -23.18 -1.73
N PRO A 127 -14.13 -21.94 -1.83
CA PRO A 127 -13.25 -21.54 -2.92
C PRO A 127 -12.02 -22.44 -3.00
N ASP A 128 -11.50 -22.64 -4.21
CA ASP A 128 -10.30 -23.44 -4.45
C ASP A 128 -9.05 -22.66 -3.98
N ILE A 129 -9.05 -21.34 -4.14
CA ILE A 129 -8.00 -20.44 -3.63
C ILE A 129 -8.65 -19.25 -2.88
N VAL A 130 -8.14 -18.95 -1.69
CA VAL A 130 -8.46 -17.73 -0.93
C VAL A 130 -7.20 -16.87 -0.83
N VAL A 131 -7.22 -15.70 -1.46
CA VAL A 131 -6.15 -14.72 -1.38
C VAL A 131 -6.43 -13.76 -0.23
N VAL A 132 -5.45 -13.56 0.65
CA VAL A 132 -5.52 -12.75 1.87
C VAL A 132 -4.48 -11.62 1.81
N PRO A 133 -4.89 -10.42 1.37
CA PRO A 133 -4.04 -9.23 1.37
C PRO A 133 -3.67 -8.76 2.79
N TYR A 134 -2.71 -7.84 2.90
CA TYR A 134 -2.52 -7.12 4.16
C TYR A 134 -3.74 -6.27 4.47
N MET A 135 -4.26 -6.48 5.67
CA MET A 135 -5.25 -5.61 6.26
C MET A 135 -4.68 -5.20 7.63
N PRO A 136 -4.54 -3.89 7.91
CA PRO A 136 -3.85 -3.41 9.11
C PRO A 136 -4.54 -3.90 10.40
N ASN A 137 -3.93 -3.76 11.58
CA ASN A 137 -4.57 -3.95 12.90
C ASN A 137 -4.99 -5.41 13.29
N VAL A 138 -4.00 -6.18 13.74
CA VAL A 138 -4.15 -7.53 14.33
C VAL A 138 -5.07 -7.52 15.57
N GLY A 139 -5.92 -8.54 15.71
CA GLY A 139 -6.80 -8.72 16.88
C GLY A 139 -7.99 -7.75 16.96
N GLY A 140 -8.16 -6.85 15.98
CA GLY A 140 -9.31 -5.95 15.95
C GLY A 140 -10.62 -6.71 15.69
N LYS A 141 -11.64 -6.49 16.54
CA LYS A 141 -13.01 -7.05 16.34
C LYS A 141 -13.57 -6.79 14.95
N LYS A 142 -13.14 -5.71 14.30
CA LYS A 142 -13.59 -5.33 12.95
C LYS A 142 -13.14 -6.29 11.83
N TYR A 143 -12.11 -7.13 12.08
CA TYR A 143 -11.65 -8.16 11.13
C TYR A 143 -12.32 -9.51 11.34
N GLN A 144 -13.13 -9.63 12.40
CA GLN A 144 -13.76 -10.88 12.78
C GLN A 144 -14.59 -11.48 11.64
N PRO A 145 -15.43 -10.74 10.87
CA PRO A 145 -16.20 -11.35 9.78
C PRO A 145 -15.31 -12.00 8.70
N THR A 146 -14.24 -11.32 8.29
CA THR A 146 -13.28 -11.85 7.30
C THR A 146 -12.54 -13.06 7.84
N ARG A 147 -12.11 -13.03 9.11
CA ARG A 147 -11.39 -14.15 9.75
C ARG A 147 -12.28 -15.36 9.97
N GLU A 148 -13.51 -15.16 10.42
CA GLU A 148 -14.50 -16.24 10.57
C GLU A 148 -14.80 -16.89 9.21
N TRP A 149 -14.90 -16.09 8.14
CA TRP A 149 -15.08 -16.63 6.79
C TRP A 149 -13.84 -17.42 6.32
N ILE A 150 -12.62 -16.91 6.54
CA ILE A 150 -11.37 -17.64 6.29
C ILE A 150 -11.34 -18.98 7.05
N GLN A 151 -11.69 -18.97 8.34
CA GLN A 151 -11.75 -20.17 9.18
C GLN A 151 -12.80 -21.17 8.70
N LYS A 152 -13.98 -20.69 8.30
CA LYS A 152 -15.05 -21.51 7.73
C LYS A 152 -14.56 -22.31 6.51
N HIS A 153 -13.67 -21.73 5.70
CA HIS A 153 -13.13 -22.35 4.50
C HIS A 153 -11.78 -23.05 4.69
N SER A 154 -11.29 -23.21 5.93
CA SER A 154 -9.95 -23.74 6.27
C SER A 154 -9.73 -25.24 6.01
N ASN A 155 -10.51 -25.85 5.11
CA ASN A 155 -10.35 -27.25 4.74
C ASN A 155 -9.07 -27.47 3.90
N ALA A 156 -8.57 -28.71 3.88
CA ALA A 156 -7.30 -29.04 3.24
C ALA A 156 -7.27 -28.85 1.71
N LYS A 157 -8.42 -28.72 1.03
CA LYS A 157 -8.51 -28.51 -0.42
C LYS A 157 -8.43 -27.04 -0.82
N THR A 158 -8.68 -26.12 0.11
CA THR A 158 -8.58 -24.68 -0.14
C THR A 158 -7.16 -24.21 0.08
N ILE A 159 -6.56 -23.61 -0.94
CA ILE A 159 -5.24 -22.99 -0.86
C ILE A 159 -5.40 -21.56 -0.31
N PHE A 160 -4.68 -21.24 0.76
CA PHE A 160 -4.62 -19.89 1.31
C PHE A 160 -3.33 -19.22 0.85
N LEU A 161 -3.47 -18.18 0.02
CA LEU A 161 -2.37 -17.33 -0.41
C LEU A 161 -2.41 -16.02 0.37
N SER A 162 -1.43 -15.75 1.24
CA SER A 162 -1.34 -14.43 1.88
C SER A 162 -0.20 -13.60 1.31
N ILE A 163 -0.47 -12.31 1.07
CA ILE A 163 0.54 -11.36 0.60
C ILE A 163 0.97 -10.45 1.75
N CYS A 164 2.27 -10.18 1.88
CA CYS A 164 2.82 -9.17 2.82
C CYS A 164 2.38 -9.43 4.26
N GLY A 165 1.74 -8.45 4.90
CA GLY A 165 1.18 -8.58 6.25
C GLY A 165 -0.10 -9.42 6.32
N GLY A 166 -0.63 -9.91 5.20
CA GLY A 166 -1.81 -10.76 5.16
C GLY A 166 -1.65 -12.07 5.95
N SER A 167 -0.42 -12.56 6.09
CA SER A 167 -0.11 -13.75 6.91
C SER A 167 -0.43 -13.54 8.40
N MET A 168 -0.51 -12.30 8.89
CA MET A 168 -1.05 -12.01 10.23
C MET A 168 -2.48 -12.51 10.38
N ASN A 169 -3.32 -12.34 9.36
CA ASN A 169 -4.73 -12.75 9.42
C ASN A 169 -4.85 -14.28 9.35
N LEU A 170 -3.96 -14.95 8.60
CA LEU A 170 -3.90 -16.42 8.61
C LEU A 170 -3.39 -16.96 9.95
N ALA A 171 -2.37 -16.33 10.55
CA ALA A 171 -1.85 -16.70 11.86
C ALA A 171 -2.90 -16.54 12.96
N ASP A 172 -3.59 -15.40 12.98
CA ASP A 172 -4.66 -15.09 13.95
C ASP A 172 -5.88 -16.02 13.78
N ALA A 173 -6.16 -16.42 12.53
CA ALA A 173 -7.18 -17.43 12.24
C ALA A 173 -6.77 -18.86 12.66
N GLY A 174 -5.53 -19.07 13.08
CA GLY A 174 -4.98 -20.36 13.53
C GLY A 174 -4.44 -21.25 12.41
N LEU A 175 -4.43 -20.80 11.16
CA LEU A 175 -4.08 -21.61 9.98
C LEU A 175 -2.57 -21.85 9.84
N LEU A 176 -1.73 -21.06 10.52
CA LEU A 176 -0.27 -21.13 10.46
C LEU A 176 0.37 -21.78 11.71
N LYS A 177 -0.42 -22.28 12.66
CA LYS A 177 0.09 -22.91 13.88
C LYS A 177 0.89 -24.18 13.53
N GLY A 178 2.13 -24.25 13.99
CA GLY A 178 3.05 -25.37 13.73
C GLY A 178 3.64 -25.41 12.32
N LYS A 179 3.29 -24.45 11.45
CA LYS A 179 3.77 -24.40 10.06
C LYS A 179 4.88 -23.37 9.88
N SER A 180 5.72 -23.56 8.86
CA SER A 180 6.59 -22.54 8.31
C SER A 180 5.79 -21.50 7.53
N ALA A 181 6.14 -20.23 7.74
CA ALA A 181 5.52 -19.11 7.04
C ALA A 181 6.51 -17.96 6.91
N THR A 182 6.25 -17.03 6.00
CA THR A 182 6.92 -15.73 5.91
C THR A 182 5.88 -14.60 5.93
N SER A 183 6.36 -13.37 6.03
CA SER A 183 5.57 -12.14 6.02
C SER A 183 6.46 -10.99 5.59
N HIS A 184 5.89 -9.82 5.36
CA HIS A 184 6.67 -8.61 5.14
C HIS A 184 7.69 -8.42 6.27
N TRP A 185 8.96 -8.18 5.91
CA TRP A 185 10.11 -8.18 6.84
C TRP A 185 9.91 -7.27 8.06
N GLN A 186 9.22 -6.13 7.89
CA GLN A 186 8.89 -5.21 8.99
C GLN A 186 8.03 -5.84 10.10
N PHE A 187 7.29 -6.90 9.78
CA PHE A 187 6.37 -7.54 10.71
C PHE A 187 6.90 -8.83 11.32
N ILE A 188 7.94 -9.45 10.74
CA ILE A 188 8.52 -10.70 11.26
C ILE A 188 8.88 -10.61 12.76
N PRO A 189 9.54 -9.55 13.28
CA PRO A 189 9.85 -9.48 14.71
C PRO A 189 8.61 -9.48 15.61
N PHE A 190 7.55 -8.79 15.19
CA PHE A 190 6.27 -8.76 15.90
C PHE A 190 5.57 -10.12 15.83
N LEU A 191 5.53 -10.73 14.65
CA LEU A 191 4.90 -12.02 14.38
C LEU A 191 5.55 -13.17 15.17
N LYS A 192 6.89 -13.22 15.24
CA LYS A 192 7.63 -14.19 16.06
C LYS A 192 7.24 -14.12 17.55
N LYS A 193 6.92 -12.92 18.05
CA LYS A 193 6.46 -12.72 19.43
C LYS A 193 4.98 -13.07 19.62
N GLN A 194 4.12 -12.65 18.70
CA GLN A 194 2.67 -12.79 18.81
C GLN A 194 2.18 -14.21 18.49
N PHE A 195 2.84 -14.89 17.55
CA PHE A 195 2.51 -16.24 17.09
C PHE A 195 3.75 -17.13 17.15
N PRO A 196 4.22 -17.47 18.37
CA PRO A 196 5.48 -18.22 18.55
C PRO A 196 5.41 -19.66 18.04
N ASP A 197 4.20 -20.22 17.88
CA ASP A 197 3.99 -21.57 17.35
C ASP A 197 4.15 -21.63 15.81
N THR A 198 4.26 -20.48 15.12
CA THR A 198 4.52 -20.42 13.67
C THR A 198 6.03 -20.26 13.43
N LEU A 199 6.58 -21.09 12.53
CA LEU A 199 8.01 -21.11 12.20
C LEU A 199 8.35 -20.03 11.16
N TRP A 200 8.38 -18.77 11.59
CA TRP A 200 8.60 -17.61 10.72
C TRP A 200 10.00 -17.59 10.09
N LYS A 201 10.05 -17.57 8.75
CA LYS A 201 11.25 -17.39 7.91
C LYS A 201 11.37 -15.93 7.51
N ASP A 202 12.54 -15.33 7.68
CA ASP A 202 12.87 -13.96 7.24
C ASP A 202 13.77 -13.92 6.00
N ASP A 203 14.26 -15.07 5.54
CA ASP A 203 15.14 -15.24 4.38
C ASP A 203 14.43 -15.78 3.12
N MET A 204 13.10 -15.75 3.12
CA MET A 204 12.26 -16.33 2.07
C MET A 204 11.26 -15.30 1.52
N ARG A 205 11.21 -15.16 0.19
CA ARG A 205 10.21 -14.35 -0.53
C ARG A 205 8.82 -14.97 -0.47
N TYR A 206 8.73 -16.30 -0.52
CA TYR A 206 7.52 -17.02 -0.19
C TYR A 206 7.85 -18.34 0.53
N VAL A 207 6.88 -18.85 1.28
CA VAL A 207 6.94 -20.15 1.95
C VAL A 207 5.63 -20.87 1.68
N GLN A 208 5.72 -22.04 1.06
CA GLN A 208 4.59 -22.97 0.89
C GLN A 208 4.71 -24.10 1.89
N GLU A 209 3.67 -24.31 2.70
CA GLU A 209 3.56 -25.46 3.58
C GLU A 209 2.11 -25.97 3.63
N GLY A 210 1.91 -27.22 3.18
CA GLY A 210 0.57 -27.79 3.01
C GLY A 210 -0.29 -26.94 2.07
N ASN A 211 -1.46 -26.53 2.54
CA ASN A 211 -2.40 -25.68 1.80
C ASN A 211 -2.22 -24.18 2.04
N THR A 212 -1.11 -23.75 2.66
CA THR A 212 -0.82 -22.32 2.92
C THR A 212 0.42 -21.89 2.15
N LEU A 213 0.29 -20.81 1.38
CA LEU A 213 1.35 -20.11 0.69
C LEU A 213 1.41 -18.68 1.23
N THR A 214 2.49 -18.34 1.92
CA THR A 214 2.69 -17.02 2.51
C THR A 214 3.82 -16.31 1.80
N THR A 215 3.67 -15.03 1.48
CA THR A 215 4.71 -14.23 0.84
C THR A 215 5.20 -13.10 1.74
N ALA A 216 6.41 -12.63 1.48
CA ALA A 216 6.94 -11.39 2.05
C ALA A 216 6.28 -10.18 1.37
N GLY A 217 6.99 -9.08 1.14
CA GLY A 217 6.45 -7.85 0.57
C GLY A 217 5.92 -7.96 -0.86
N GLN A 218 5.64 -6.81 -1.47
CA GLN A 218 4.81 -6.72 -2.67
C GLN A 218 5.35 -7.51 -3.87
N THR A 219 6.61 -7.32 -4.27
CA THR A 219 7.19 -8.08 -5.39
C THR A 219 7.42 -9.55 -5.04
N SER A 220 7.68 -9.88 -3.77
CA SER A 220 7.71 -11.26 -3.27
C SER A 220 6.33 -11.93 -3.41
N GLY A 221 5.26 -11.14 -3.35
CA GLY A 221 3.90 -11.53 -3.69
C GLY A 221 3.75 -11.99 -5.14
N ILE A 222 4.37 -11.28 -6.10
CA ILE A 222 4.37 -11.69 -7.51
C ILE A 222 5.03 -13.05 -7.66
N ASP A 223 6.17 -13.28 -7.01
CA ASP A 223 6.85 -14.58 -7.05
C ASP A 223 5.96 -15.70 -6.50
N GLY A 224 5.27 -15.45 -5.38
CA GLY A 224 4.34 -16.42 -4.80
C GLY A 224 3.15 -16.71 -5.70
N VAL A 225 2.53 -15.70 -6.33
CA VAL A 225 1.42 -15.90 -7.26
C VAL A 225 1.87 -16.67 -8.51
N LEU A 226 3.03 -16.30 -9.09
CA LEU A 226 3.58 -17.01 -10.25
C LEU A 226 3.98 -18.44 -9.91
N HIS A 227 4.52 -18.69 -8.72
CA HIS A 227 4.80 -20.04 -8.22
C HIS A 227 3.50 -20.84 -8.08
N LEU A 228 2.45 -20.24 -7.52
CA LEU A 228 1.14 -20.90 -7.44
C LEU A 228 0.59 -21.23 -8.83
N ILE A 229 0.68 -20.31 -9.79
CA ILE A 229 0.28 -20.54 -11.18
C ILE A 229 1.10 -21.68 -11.79
N ALA A 230 2.42 -21.73 -11.56
CA ALA A 230 3.28 -22.80 -12.06
C ALA A 230 2.87 -24.17 -11.48
N GLN A 231 2.53 -24.22 -10.20
CA GLN A 231 2.08 -25.46 -9.53
C GLN A 231 0.71 -25.93 -10.03
N GLN A 232 -0.22 -25.02 -10.34
CA GLN A 232 -1.61 -25.36 -10.69
C GLN A 232 -1.83 -25.51 -12.20
N LEU A 233 -1.14 -24.73 -13.02
CA LEU A 233 -1.34 -24.63 -14.47
C LEU A 233 -0.07 -24.94 -15.29
N GLY A 234 1.06 -25.21 -14.62
CA GLY A 234 2.34 -25.50 -15.23
C GLY A 234 3.21 -24.27 -15.48
N GLU A 235 4.53 -24.48 -15.49
CA GLU A 235 5.55 -23.46 -15.73
C GLU A 235 5.30 -22.61 -17.00
N PRO A 236 4.84 -23.16 -18.14
CA PRO A 236 4.60 -22.35 -19.34
C PRO A 236 3.57 -21.23 -19.12
N MET A 237 2.54 -21.46 -18.30
CA MET A 237 1.55 -20.44 -17.99
C MET A 237 2.16 -19.35 -17.09
N ALA A 238 2.91 -19.73 -16.05
CA ALA A 238 3.58 -18.77 -15.18
C ALA A 238 4.60 -17.91 -15.96
N ALA A 239 5.39 -18.52 -16.85
CA ALA A 239 6.33 -17.80 -17.71
C ALA A 239 5.62 -16.86 -18.68
N LYS A 240 4.47 -17.27 -19.26
CA LYS A 240 3.63 -16.41 -20.09
C LYS A 240 3.20 -15.16 -19.32
N ILE A 241 2.59 -15.32 -18.14
CA ILE A 241 2.13 -14.18 -17.32
C ILE A 241 3.31 -13.28 -16.92
N SER A 242 4.43 -13.87 -16.50
CA SER A 242 5.67 -13.14 -16.19
C SER A 242 6.14 -12.27 -17.36
N ASN A 243 6.13 -12.81 -18.57
CA ASN A 243 6.53 -12.09 -19.77
C ASN A 243 5.54 -10.96 -20.13
N GLU A 244 4.23 -11.21 -19.99
CA GLU A 244 3.21 -10.20 -20.28
C GLU A 244 3.31 -8.97 -19.36
N ILE A 245 3.72 -9.16 -18.10
CA ILE A 245 3.94 -8.05 -17.16
C ILE A 245 5.39 -7.54 -17.17
N ASN A 246 6.26 -8.05 -18.05
CA ASN A 246 7.69 -7.76 -18.09
C ASN A 246 8.40 -7.96 -16.73
N TYR A 247 8.05 -9.03 -16.00
CA TYR A 247 8.58 -9.24 -14.65
C TYR A 247 10.08 -9.56 -14.67
N PRO A 248 10.94 -8.74 -14.03
CA PRO A 248 12.39 -8.83 -14.21
C PRO A 248 13.07 -9.88 -13.32
N SER A 249 12.35 -10.56 -12.43
CA SER A 249 12.93 -11.38 -11.36
C SER A 249 12.35 -12.79 -11.27
N TYR A 250 11.97 -13.38 -12.41
CA TYR A 250 11.33 -14.70 -12.50
C TYR A 250 12.11 -15.84 -11.82
N HIS A 251 13.44 -15.72 -11.69
CA HIS A 251 14.25 -16.72 -10.97
C HIS A 251 13.80 -16.97 -9.52
N PHE A 252 13.20 -15.97 -8.85
CA PHE A 252 12.65 -16.14 -7.50
C PHE A 252 11.38 -17.00 -7.45
N VAL A 253 10.70 -17.21 -8.58
CA VAL A 253 9.56 -18.14 -8.69
C VAL A 253 10.01 -19.56 -8.37
N GLN A 254 11.22 -19.94 -8.75
CA GLN A 254 11.76 -21.29 -8.52
C GLN A 254 12.59 -21.38 -7.24
N ASN A 255 13.27 -20.30 -6.86
CA ASN A 255 14.10 -20.24 -5.66
C ASN A 255 13.76 -18.98 -4.83
N PRO A 256 12.88 -19.08 -3.82
CA PRO A 256 12.44 -17.93 -3.04
C PRO A 256 13.48 -17.41 -2.04
N LYS A 257 14.64 -18.09 -1.90
CA LYS A 257 15.62 -17.73 -0.88
C LYS A 257 16.31 -16.41 -1.22
N VAL A 258 16.57 -15.63 -0.19
CA VAL A 258 17.26 -14.33 -0.28
C VAL A 258 18.51 -14.36 0.58
N ASP A 259 19.66 -14.06 -0.01
CA ASP A 259 20.94 -14.00 0.73
C ASP A 259 21.03 -12.78 1.65
N HIS A 260 20.38 -11.68 1.26
CA HIS A 260 20.34 -10.42 2.01
C HIS A 260 18.89 -9.96 2.25
N PRO A 261 18.27 -10.48 3.33
CA PRO A 261 16.97 -10.00 3.79
C PRO A 261 17.00 -8.51 4.13
N PHE A 262 15.87 -7.83 3.94
CA PHE A 262 15.76 -6.44 4.36
C PHE A 262 15.59 -6.37 5.88
N HIS A 263 16.33 -5.43 6.49
CA HIS A 263 16.26 -5.14 7.91
C HIS A 263 16.17 -3.64 8.12
N TRP A 264 15.83 -3.23 9.34
CA TRP A 264 15.78 -1.82 9.71
C TRP A 264 17.16 -1.17 9.51
N ASP A 265 17.21 -0.12 8.68
CA ASP A 265 18.40 0.69 8.38
C ASP A 265 18.12 2.15 8.78
N ILE A 266 19.14 2.88 9.24
CA ILE A 266 19.04 4.30 9.60
C ILE A 266 18.57 5.18 8.43
N LYS A 267 18.80 4.76 7.18
CA LYS A 267 18.25 5.41 5.98
C LYS A 267 16.72 5.44 5.96
N PHE A 268 16.05 4.55 6.70
CA PHE A 268 14.59 4.61 6.89
C PHE A 268 14.14 5.80 7.74
N LEU A 269 15.06 6.50 8.41
CA LEU A 269 14.75 7.75 9.07
C LEU A 269 14.16 8.77 8.08
N THR A 270 14.58 8.76 6.81
CA THR A 270 14.01 9.62 5.76
C THR A 270 12.49 9.49 5.67
N TYR A 271 11.95 8.28 5.73
CA TYR A 271 10.50 8.06 5.71
C TYR A 271 9.79 8.71 6.90
N TRP A 272 10.30 8.46 8.11
CA TRP A 272 9.73 9.01 9.34
C TRP A 272 9.84 10.53 9.40
N LEU A 273 10.95 11.07 8.90
CA LEU A 273 11.16 12.50 8.77
C LEU A 273 10.21 13.11 7.74
N ASN A 274 10.03 12.49 6.58
CA ASN A 274 9.08 12.97 5.58
C ASN A 274 7.66 13.01 6.17
N ILE A 275 7.25 11.95 6.84
CA ILE A 275 5.96 11.88 7.53
C ILE A 275 5.78 13.01 8.55
N GLY A 276 6.79 13.29 9.37
CA GLY A 276 6.70 14.31 10.43
C GLY A 276 6.86 15.75 9.95
N PHE A 277 7.72 15.97 8.93
CA PHE A 277 8.29 17.28 8.63
C PHE A 277 8.18 17.67 7.14
N HIS A 278 7.64 16.82 6.27
CA HIS A 278 7.34 17.19 4.87
C HIS A 278 5.90 17.71 4.76
N TRP A 279 5.69 18.98 5.10
CA TRP A 279 4.34 19.55 5.20
C TRP A 279 3.72 19.90 3.84
N ASN A 280 4.54 20.19 2.83
CA ASN A 280 4.10 20.59 1.50
C ASN A 280 4.02 19.36 0.57
N LYS A 281 3.08 18.47 0.86
CA LYS A 281 2.92 17.25 0.04
C LYS A 281 2.51 17.59 -1.39
N THR A 282 3.14 16.94 -2.36
CA THR A 282 2.74 16.96 -3.77
C THR A 282 1.30 16.47 -3.89
N GLN A 283 0.40 17.28 -4.48
CA GLN A 283 -0.96 16.85 -4.78
C GLN A 283 -0.99 16.12 -6.12
N MET A 284 -1.13 14.80 -6.09
CA MET A 284 -1.08 13.94 -7.27
C MET A 284 -2.46 13.37 -7.57
N GLY A 285 -2.99 13.66 -8.76
CA GLY A 285 -4.14 12.95 -9.31
C GLY A 285 -3.72 11.67 -10.01
N VAL A 286 -4.54 10.64 -9.91
CA VAL A 286 -4.44 9.42 -10.72
C VAL A 286 -5.75 9.25 -11.49
N LEU A 287 -5.65 9.33 -12.81
CA LEU A 287 -6.82 9.19 -13.69
C LEU A 287 -7.26 7.72 -13.75
N LEU A 288 -8.50 7.47 -13.40
CA LEU A 288 -9.16 6.19 -13.57
C LEU A 288 -10.02 6.24 -14.84
N TYR A 289 -9.96 5.18 -15.65
CA TYR A 289 -10.66 5.07 -16.93
C TYR A 289 -11.00 3.60 -17.26
N ASN A 290 -12.00 3.39 -18.12
CA ASN A 290 -12.47 2.04 -18.45
C ASN A 290 -11.41 1.21 -19.18
N GLY A 291 -11.30 -0.07 -18.83
CA GLY A 291 -10.31 -0.98 -19.40
C GLY A 291 -8.88 -0.76 -18.89
N MET A 292 -8.68 0.10 -17.88
CA MET A 292 -7.35 0.32 -17.32
C MET A 292 -6.75 -0.95 -16.70
N ASP A 293 -5.42 -1.06 -16.78
CA ASP A 293 -4.65 -2.15 -16.19
C ASP A 293 -4.49 -1.94 -14.68
N GLU A 294 -4.90 -2.91 -13.87
CA GLU A 294 -4.94 -2.76 -12.42
C GLU A 294 -3.54 -2.81 -11.79
N LEU A 295 -2.61 -3.55 -12.40
CA LEU A 295 -1.23 -3.63 -11.92
C LEU A 295 -0.50 -2.30 -12.18
N ALA A 296 -0.71 -1.69 -13.35
CA ALA A 296 -0.25 -0.34 -13.66
C ALA A 296 -0.87 0.70 -12.71
N LEU A 297 -2.16 0.63 -12.42
CA LEU A 297 -2.82 1.50 -11.44
C LEU A 297 -2.16 1.38 -10.05
N SER A 298 -2.05 0.15 -9.56
CA SER A 298 -1.50 -0.10 -8.22
C SER A 298 -0.02 0.27 -8.12
N SER A 299 0.75 0.14 -9.21
CA SER A 299 2.15 0.58 -9.22
C SER A 299 2.30 2.07 -8.90
N VAL A 300 1.39 2.92 -9.37
CA VAL A 300 1.38 4.35 -9.07
C VAL A 300 0.94 4.58 -7.62
N ILE A 301 -0.19 4.03 -7.20
CA ILE A 301 -0.69 4.24 -5.83
C ILE A 301 0.33 3.76 -4.79
N GLY A 302 0.91 2.58 -4.97
CA GLY A 302 1.88 1.98 -4.07
C GLY A 302 3.22 2.72 -4.01
N VAL A 303 3.71 3.24 -5.15
CA VAL A 303 4.99 3.97 -5.20
C VAL A 303 4.89 5.34 -4.54
N TYR A 304 3.85 6.12 -4.86
CA TYR A 304 3.75 7.50 -4.36
C TYR A 304 3.04 7.60 -3.01
N GLY A 305 2.05 6.74 -2.74
CA GLY A 305 1.12 6.91 -1.63
C GLY A 305 1.72 6.72 -0.23
N ASP A 306 2.72 5.85 -0.08
CA ASP A 306 3.36 5.57 1.22
C ASP A 306 4.78 6.13 1.34
N THR A 307 4.94 7.41 0.97
CA THR A 307 6.23 8.12 1.00
C THR A 307 6.29 9.23 2.07
N GLY A 308 5.13 9.70 2.51
CA GLY A 308 4.99 10.90 3.35
C GLY A 308 5.13 12.22 2.57
N THR A 309 5.47 12.17 1.28
CA THR A 309 5.72 13.36 0.43
C THR A 309 4.62 13.62 -0.58
N THR A 310 3.83 12.60 -0.94
CA THR A 310 2.75 12.74 -1.94
C THR A 310 1.39 12.43 -1.33
N GLN A 311 0.38 13.23 -1.68
CA GLN A 311 -1.03 12.91 -1.47
C GLN A 311 -1.63 12.45 -2.79
N VAL A 312 -2.01 11.18 -2.86
CA VAL A 312 -2.67 10.60 -4.03
C VAL A 312 -4.18 10.85 -3.95
N LEU A 313 -4.78 11.21 -5.08
CA LEU A 313 -6.21 11.45 -5.27
C LEU A 313 -6.68 10.70 -6.52
N THR A 314 -7.67 9.83 -6.39
CA THR A 314 -8.29 9.17 -7.55
C THR A 314 -9.26 10.13 -8.24
N VAL A 315 -9.14 10.23 -9.57
CA VAL A 315 -9.90 11.17 -10.41
C VAL A 315 -10.55 10.43 -11.57
N SER A 316 -11.80 10.73 -11.87
CA SER A 316 -12.54 10.18 -13.02
C SER A 316 -13.32 11.26 -13.77
N SER A 317 -13.60 11.04 -15.05
CA SER A 317 -14.58 11.85 -15.80
C SER A 317 -16.03 11.55 -15.41
N SER A 318 -16.28 10.39 -14.81
CA SER A 318 -17.59 9.81 -14.51
C SER A 318 -17.83 9.69 -13.01
N ASP A 319 -19.09 9.81 -12.57
CA ASP A 319 -19.53 9.39 -11.23
C ASP A 319 -19.81 7.89 -11.17
N ALA A 320 -20.01 7.21 -12.30
CA ALA A 320 -20.24 5.77 -12.32
C ALA A 320 -18.95 4.97 -12.05
N PRO A 321 -19.07 3.73 -11.53
CA PRO A 321 -17.97 2.78 -11.43
C PRO A 321 -17.28 2.55 -12.78
N ILE A 322 -15.98 2.40 -12.70
CA ILE A 322 -15.09 2.10 -13.81
C ILE A 322 -14.85 0.60 -13.82
N THR A 323 -15.03 -0.04 -14.97
CA THR A 323 -14.66 -1.44 -15.16
C THR A 323 -13.23 -1.52 -15.68
N THR A 324 -12.34 -2.15 -14.92
CA THR A 324 -10.93 -2.34 -15.29
C THR A 324 -10.76 -3.45 -16.35
N LYS A 325 -9.55 -3.64 -16.85
CA LYS A 325 -9.20 -4.64 -17.88
C LYS A 325 -9.69 -6.06 -17.53
N HIS A 326 -9.53 -6.48 -16.28
CA HIS A 326 -9.95 -7.79 -15.78
C HIS A 326 -11.26 -7.71 -14.99
N HIS A 327 -12.15 -6.79 -15.38
CA HIS A 327 -13.54 -6.69 -14.89
C HIS A 327 -13.73 -6.37 -13.40
N LEU A 328 -12.71 -5.79 -12.74
CA LEU A 328 -12.91 -5.21 -11.41
C LEU A 328 -13.68 -3.90 -11.53
N ASN A 329 -14.55 -3.60 -10.56
CA ASN A 329 -15.30 -2.36 -10.52
C ASN A 329 -14.67 -1.42 -9.49
N ILE A 330 -14.15 -0.29 -9.94
CA ILE A 330 -13.48 0.70 -9.08
C ILE A 330 -14.17 2.06 -9.15
N VAL A 331 -13.98 2.87 -8.12
CA VAL A 331 -14.65 4.16 -7.96
C VAL A 331 -13.61 5.23 -7.61
N ALA A 332 -13.65 6.34 -8.34
CA ALA A 332 -12.86 7.52 -8.00
C ALA A 332 -13.50 8.30 -6.83
N ARG A 333 -12.67 9.02 -6.08
CA ARG A 333 -13.15 9.93 -5.03
C ARG A 333 -13.36 11.35 -5.52
N ASN A 334 -12.78 11.69 -6.66
CA ASN A 334 -12.90 13.00 -7.27
C ASN A 334 -13.35 12.86 -8.72
N GLN A 335 -14.09 13.84 -9.20
CA GLN A 335 -14.37 14.03 -10.61
C GLN A 335 -13.49 15.11 -11.19
N ILE A 336 -13.19 15.05 -12.50
CA ILE A 336 -12.44 16.12 -13.20
C ILE A 336 -13.05 17.51 -12.93
N SER A 337 -14.38 17.60 -12.82
CA SER A 337 -15.12 18.84 -12.57
C SER A 337 -14.88 19.46 -11.19
N ASN A 338 -14.60 18.65 -10.16
CA ASN A 338 -14.47 19.08 -8.77
C ASN A 338 -13.12 18.74 -8.13
N THR A 339 -12.18 18.20 -8.90
CA THR A 339 -10.84 17.86 -8.43
C THR A 339 -10.12 19.13 -7.96
N PRO A 340 -9.44 19.10 -6.80
CA PRO A 340 -8.63 20.23 -6.34
C PRO A 340 -7.50 20.54 -7.34
N LYS A 341 -6.85 21.69 -7.18
CA LYS A 341 -5.65 21.99 -7.97
C LYS A 341 -4.57 20.94 -7.66
N LEU A 342 -4.07 20.29 -8.70
CA LEU A 342 -3.04 19.27 -8.61
C LEU A 342 -1.68 19.87 -8.99
N ASP A 343 -0.62 19.30 -8.43
CA ASP A 343 0.73 19.51 -8.92
C ASP A 343 0.98 18.63 -10.15
N LYS A 344 0.54 17.37 -10.09
CA LYS A 344 0.75 16.37 -11.15
C LYS A 344 -0.50 15.51 -11.36
N MET A 345 -0.84 15.22 -12.62
CA MET A 345 -1.82 14.19 -12.99
C MET A 345 -1.08 13.01 -13.62
N ILE A 346 -1.26 11.82 -13.05
CA ILE A 346 -0.72 10.57 -13.59
C ILE A 346 -1.84 9.80 -14.30
N ILE A 347 -1.54 9.33 -15.50
CA ILE A 347 -2.41 8.48 -16.31
C ILE A 347 -1.70 7.12 -16.45
N PRO A 348 -2.07 6.12 -15.63
CA PRO A 348 -1.38 4.83 -15.60
C PRO A 348 -1.84 3.93 -16.74
N GLY A 349 -0.90 3.24 -17.41
CA GLY A 349 -1.18 2.15 -18.33
C GLY A 349 -0.47 2.28 -19.68
N GLY A 350 0.00 1.16 -20.24
CA GLY A 350 0.67 1.15 -21.55
C GLY A 350 -0.24 1.68 -22.66
N ASP A 351 -1.49 1.22 -22.66
CA ASP A 351 -2.52 1.56 -23.66
C ASP A 351 -3.38 2.77 -23.28
N ALA A 352 -2.96 3.56 -22.29
CA ALA A 352 -3.76 4.68 -21.79
C ALA A 352 -4.07 5.73 -22.86
N LYS A 353 -3.17 5.93 -23.83
CA LYS A 353 -3.37 6.86 -24.96
C LYS A 353 -4.64 6.55 -25.76
N SER A 354 -4.92 5.27 -25.98
CA SER A 354 -6.09 4.83 -26.75
C SER A 354 -7.31 4.61 -25.86
N LEU A 355 -7.13 3.93 -24.71
CA LEU A 355 -8.26 3.56 -23.85
C LEU A 355 -8.86 4.76 -23.10
N ALA A 356 -8.05 5.76 -22.78
CA ALA A 356 -8.46 6.94 -22.02
C ALA A 356 -8.55 8.20 -22.90
N GLU A 357 -8.61 8.08 -24.24
CA GLU A 357 -8.54 9.23 -25.16
C GLU A 357 -9.56 10.33 -24.81
N SER A 358 -10.81 9.95 -24.57
CA SER A 358 -11.88 10.88 -24.18
C SER A 358 -11.64 11.53 -22.82
N ASP A 359 -11.13 10.75 -21.85
CA ASP A 359 -10.85 11.22 -20.50
C ASP A 359 -9.65 12.17 -20.48
N ILE A 360 -8.61 11.86 -21.26
CA ILE A 360 -7.43 12.71 -21.47
C ILE A 360 -7.84 14.03 -22.12
N LYS A 361 -8.68 13.99 -23.15
CA LYS A 361 -9.19 15.20 -23.82
C LYS A 361 -9.97 16.06 -22.82
N LEU A 362 -10.91 15.47 -22.09
CA LEU A 362 -11.68 16.17 -21.07
C LEU A 362 -10.79 16.77 -19.96
N TRP A 363 -9.77 16.02 -19.53
CA TRP A 363 -8.77 16.50 -18.57
C TRP A 363 -7.96 17.67 -19.14
N SER A 364 -7.56 17.62 -20.42
CA SER A 364 -6.84 18.73 -21.07
C SER A 364 -7.69 20.00 -21.16
N GLU A 365 -9.02 19.87 -21.27
CA GLU A 365 -9.94 21.01 -21.39
C GLU A 365 -10.34 21.61 -20.03
N LYS A 366 -10.55 20.76 -19.00
CA LYS A 366 -11.16 21.17 -17.73
C LYS A 366 -10.27 20.93 -16.50
N GLY A 367 -9.28 20.06 -16.64
CA GLY A 367 -8.38 19.66 -15.57
C GLY A 367 -7.47 20.80 -15.11
N LYS A 368 -6.91 20.61 -13.91
CA LYS A 368 -6.05 21.60 -13.25
C LYS A 368 -4.84 20.91 -12.63
N ALA A 369 -3.84 20.57 -13.44
CA ALA A 369 -2.52 20.17 -12.97
C ALA A 369 -1.42 21.03 -13.62
N LYS A 370 -0.27 21.18 -12.93
CA LYS A 370 0.91 21.82 -13.53
C LYS A 370 1.55 20.91 -14.58
N GLU A 371 1.44 19.60 -14.40
CA GLU A 371 2.01 18.57 -15.26
C GLU A 371 1.05 17.40 -15.40
N THR A 372 0.98 16.77 -16.59
CA THR A 372 0.23 15.54 -16.82
C THR A 372 1.15 14.52 -17.49
N LEU A 373 1.25 13.32 -16.91
CA LEU A 373 2.16 12.26 -17.37
C LEU A 373 1.39 10.98 -17.69
N LEU A 374 1.60 10.47 -18.90
CA LEU A 374 1.23 9.11 -19.26
C LEU A 374 2.39 8.18 -18.89
N ILE A 375 2.48 7.88 -17.59
CA ILE A 375 3.69 7.36 -16.95
C ILE A 375 4.19 6.04 -17.56
N HIS A 376 3.30 5.19 -18.05
CA HIS A 376 3.66 3.91 -18.68
C HIS A 376 3.61 3.94 -20.21
N SER A 377 2.81 4.82 -20.83
CA SER A 377 2.59 4.82 -22.29
C SER A 377 3.82 5.27 -23.10
N GLY A 378 4.81 5.89 -22.46
CA GLY A 378 6.10 6.23 -23.07
C GLY A 378 7.07 5.05 -23.17
N SER A 379 6.79 3.95 -22.47
CA SER A 379 7.69 2.80 -22.36
C SER A 379 6.92 1.51 -22.02
N PRO A 380 6.03 1.03 -22.93
CA PRO A 380 5.09 -0.06 -22.64
C PRO A 380 5.74 -1.42 -22.37
N ASN A 381 7.01 -1.61 -22.77
CA ASN A 381 7.76 -2.85 -22.57
C ASN A 381 8.58 -2.87 -21.27
N ARG A 382 8.46 -1.84 -20.43
CA ARG A 382 9.14 -1.79 -19.14
C ARG A 382 8.26 -2.41 -18.06
N TYR A 383 8.91 -2.89 -17.01
CA TYR A 383 8.20 -3.32 -15.81
C TYR A 383 7.50 -2.13 -15.14
N VAL A 384 6.27 -2.35 -14.67
CA VAL A 384 5.33 -1.30 -14.24
C VAL A 384 5.86 -0.37 -13.15
N PHE A 385 6.75 -0.84 -12.28
CA PHE A 385 7.27 -0.04 -11.17
C PHE A 385 8.42 0.90 -11.56
N GLU A 386 9.08 0.67 -12.69
CA GLU A 386 10.31 1.40 -13.01
C GLU A 386 10.04 2.89 -13.26
N ALA A 387 9.13 3.23 -14.17
CA ALA A 387 8.83 4.62 -14.50
C ALA A 387 8.27 5.42 -13.30
N PRO A 388 7.33 4.90 -12.48
CA PRO A 388 6.90 5.57 -11.26
C PRO A 388 8.02 5.83 -10.25
N LEU A 389 8.93 4.87 -10.03
CA LEU A 389 10.04 5.02 -9.09
C LEU A 389 11.08 6.05 -9.59
N GLU A 390 11.37 6.06 -10.89
CA GLU A 390 12.24 7.06 -11.53
C GLU A 390 11.64 8.47 -11.45
N ASP A 391 10.34 8.60 -11.69
CA ASP A 391 9.64 9.88 -11.55
C ASP A 391 9.58 10.34 -10.08
N LEU A 392 9.35 9.43 -9.12
CA LEU A 392 9.41 9.75 -7.69
C LEU A 392 10.78 10.29 -7.28
N ALA A 393 11.88 9.70 -7.79
CA ALA A 393 13.23 10.19 -7.53
C ALA A 393 13.46 11.60 -8.07
N LYS A 394 12.95 11.90 -9.28
CA LYS A 394 13.04 13.22 -9.91
C LYS A 394 12.18 14.26 -9.20
N GLN A 395 10.96 13.87 -8.80
CA GLN A 395 10.01 14.73 -8.11
C GLN A 395 10.50 15.11 -6.71
N GLU A 396 10.95 14.12 -5.93
CA GLU A 396 11.28 14.29 -4.52
C GLU A 396 12.80 14.24 -4.30
N ASP A 397 13.35 13.03 -4.16
CA ASP A 397 14.76 12.75 -3.92
C ASP A 397 15.07 11.24 -3.99
N LEU A 398 16.36 10.92 -4.07
CA LEU A 398 16.89 9.55 -4.17
C LEU A 398 16.63 8.70 -2.92
N LEU A 399 16.63 9.26 -1.72
CA LEU A 399 16.40 8.46 -0.50
C LEU A 399 14.94 8.07 -0.36
N THR A 400 14.02 8.97 -0.71
CA THR A 400 12.58 8.69 -0.76
C THR A 400 12.28 7.58 -1.77
N ALA A 401 12.84 7.66 -2.98
CA ALA A 401 12.65 6.62 -4.00
C ALA A 401 13.27 5.27 -3.60
N LYS A 402 14.51 5.25 -3.06
CA LYS A 402 15.14 4.02 -2.55
C LYS A 402 14.37 3.41 -1.38
N ARG A 403 13.73 4.22 -0.54
CA ARG A 403 12.85 3.71 0.51
C ARG A 403 11.63 3.00 -0.08
N ALA A 404 11.02 3.60 -1.11
CA ALA A 404 9.88 3.00 -1.81
C ALA A 404 10.29 1.66 -2.43
N GLU A 405 11.42 1.60 -3.15
CA GLU A 405 12.00 0.36 -3.68
C GLU A 405 12.12 -0.75 -2.62
N ILE A 406 12.67 -0.44 -1.44
CA ILE A 406 12.80 -1.39 -0.33
C ILE A 406 11.44 -1.80 0.26
N ARG A 407 10.47 -0.88 0.32
CA ARG A 407 9.09 -1.20 0.76
C ARG A 407 8.42 -2.19 -0.20
N LEU A 408 8.60 -2.00 -1.50
CA LEU A 408 8.09 -2.89 -2.54
C LEU A 408 8.84 -4.24 -2.60
N GLU A 409 9.96 -4.33 -1.88
CA GLU A 409 10.98 -5.39 -1.98
C GLU A 409 11.51 -5.61 -3.40
N TYR A 410 11.54 -4.54 -4.21
CA TYR A 410 12.04 -4.62 -5.57
C TYR A 410 13.53 -4.96 -5.57
N ARG A 411 13.91 -6.01 -6.30
CA ARG A 411 15.27 -6.59 -6.29
C ARG A 411 15.90 -6.70 -7.68
N ALA A 412 15.25 -6.18 -8.71
CA ALA A 412 15.80 -6.26 -10.05
C ALA A 412 16.90 -5.21 -10.26
N ASN A 413 17.94 -5.62 -10.98
CA ASN A 413 19.00 -4.73 -11.39
C ASN A 413 18.56 -4.06 -12.70
N GLY A 414 18.32 -2.74 -12.68
CA GLY A 414 17.94 -2.03 -13.91
C GLY A 414 17.26 -0.67 -13.73
N ILE A 415 16.88 -0.30 -12.51
CA ILE A 415 16.27 1.01 -12.28
C ILE A 415 17.32 2.14 -12.23
N HIS A 416 17.06 3.23 -12.95
CA HIS A 416 17.95 4.38 -13.01
C HIS A 416 17.35 5.57 -12.24
N LEU A 417 17.57 5.57 -10.92
CA LEU A 417 17.11 6.64 -10.04
C LEU A 417 18.01 7.88 -10.16
N GLU A 418 17.45 8.97 -10.66
CA GLU A 418 18.10 10.29 -10.74
C GLU A 418 17.26 11.34 -10.02
N GLY A 419 17.92 12.24 -9.28
CA GLY A 419 17.23 13.26 -8.51
C GLY A 419 18.12 13.90 -7.45
N LYS A 420 17.53 14.73 -6.60
CA LYS A 420 18.24 15.32 -5.46
C LYS A 420 18.68 14.19 -4.51
N PRO A 421 19.87 14.25 -3.89
CA PRO A 421 20.32 13.17 -3.02
C PRO A 421 19.55 13.07 -1.71
N TYR A 422 18.91 14.14 -1.24
CA TYR A 422 18.27 14.23 0.07
C TYR A 422 17.00 15.11 0.06
N PRO A 423 16.03 14.87 0.95
CA PRO A 423 14.83 15.71 1.11
C PRO A 423 15.15 17.00 1.88
N LEU A 424 15.83 17.94 1.23
CA LEU A 424 16.30 19.18 1.88
C LEU A 424 15.17 19.96 2.57
N GLY A 425 13.98 20.01 1.97
CA GLY A 425 12.81 20.68 2.56
C GLY A 425 12.40 20.08 3.91
N THR A 426 12.37 18.74 4.00
CA THR A 426 12.09 18.01 5.25
C THR A 426 13.12 18.35 6.33
N TYR A 427 14.40 18.39 5.97
CA TYR A 427 15.48 18.69 6.93
C TYR A 427 15.44 20.15 7.42
N VAL A 428 15.11 21.09 6.54
CA VAL A 428 14.92 22.50 6.91
C VAL A 428 13.75 22.64 7.87
N ASN A 429 12.60 22.00 7.59
CA ASN A 429 11.44 22.04 8.48
C ASN A 429 11.73 21.42 9.86
N LEU A 430 12.46 20.30 9.90
CA LEU A 430 12.94 19.72 11.15
C LEU A 430 13.82 20.71 11.92
N LEU A 431 14.81 21.32 11.27
CA LEU A 431 15.72 22.28 11.91
C LEU A 431 14.95 23.49 12.46
N LEU A 432 14.03 24.06 11.69
CA LEU A 432 13.17 25.16 12.14
C LEU A 432 12.34 24.77 13.37
N THR A 433 11.85 23.53 13.40
CA THR A 433 11.09 23.00 14.55
C THR A 433 11.97 22.85 15.79
N ILE A 434 13.21 22.39 15.62
CA ILE A 434 14.20 22.29 16.71
C ILE A 434 14.55 23.69 17.25
N LEU A 435 14.79 24.66 16.36
CA LEU A 435 15.08 26.04 16.73
C LEU A 435 13.90 26.68 17.50
N LEU A 436 12.67 26.41 17.07
CA LEU A 436 11.47 26.84 17.78
C LEU A 436 11.41 26.21 19.19
N ALA A 437 11.68 24.92 19.30
CA ALA A 437 11.71 24.23 20.60
C ALA A 437 12.75 24.82 21.55
N TRP A 438 13.93 25.14 21.04
CA TRP A 438 14.99 25.80 21.80
C TRP A 438 14.61 27.23 22.20
N LEU A 439 13.97 28.00 21.32
CA LEU A 439 13.50 29.34 21.63
C LEU A 439 12.45 29.32 22.75
N VAL A 440 11.50 28.38 22.70
CA VAL A 440 10.49 28.19 23.75
C VAL A 440 11.16 27.81 25.06
N ALA A 441 12.07 26.84 25.05
CA ALA A 441 12.83 26.43 26.23
C ALA A 441 13.63 27.60 26.83
N PHE A 442 14.29 28.40 25.98
CA PHE A 442 15.04 29.59 26.39
C PHE A 442 14.14 30.64 27.06
N CYS A 443 12.96 30.90 26.49
CA CYS A 443 11.98 31.82 27.07
C CYS A 443 11.49 31.34 28.45
N ILE A 444 11.22 30.03 28.61
CA ILE A 444 10.84 29.42 29.90
C ILE A 444 11.98 29.53 30.90
N ASP A 445 13.19 29.15 30.51
CA ASP A 445 14.40 29.23 31.33
C ASP A 445 14.64 30.65 31.84
N ARG A 446 14.62 31.63 30.92
CA ARG A 446 14.84 33.04 31.26
C ARG A 446 13.76 33.60 32.17
N ARG A 447 12.49 33.26 31.95
CA ARG A 447 11.35 33.80 32.70
C ARG A 447 11.17 33.17 34.08
N PHE A 448 11.46 31.88 34.23
CA PHE A 448 11.10 31.12 35.43
C PHE A 448 12.27 30.53 36.21
N ILE A 449 13.40 30.23 35.56
CA ILE A 449 14.53 29.54 36.20
C ILE A 449 15.67 30.52 36.50
N MET A 450 16.00 31.40 35.55
CA MET A 450 17.09 32.37 35.67
C MET A 450 16.71 33.64 36.44
N LYS A 451 15.50 33.76 37.02
CA LYS A 451 15.14 34.93 37.84
C LYS A 451 16.24 35.18 38.88
N LYS A 452 17.00 36.28 38.70
CA LYS A 452 17.79 36.86 39.79
C LYS A 452 16.81 37.25 40.89
N PRO A 453 17.10 36.97 42.18
CA PRO A 453 16.27 37.51 43.25
C PRO A 453 16.36 39.04 43.17
N ILE A 454 15.24 39.70 42.85
CA ILE A 454 15.18 41.16 42.68
C ILE A 454 15.29 41.91 44.02
N PHE A 455 15.22 41.22 45.16
CA PHE A 455 15.54 41.82 46.46
C PHE A 455 16.40 40.87 47.30
N LYS A 456 17.73 41.05 47.24
CA LYS A 456 18.52 40.95 48.47
C LYS A 456 18.35 42.31 49.14
N SER A 457 17.43 42.38 50.09
CA SER A 457 17.43 43.45 51.09
C SER A 457 18.84 43.54 51.65
N TYR A 458 19.51 44.67 51.43
CA TYR A 458 20.63 45.05 52.26
C TYR A 458 20.10 45.08 53.70
N LYS A 459 20.76 44.34 54.59
CA LYS A 459 20.64 44.48 56.05
C LYS A 459 22.00 44.92 56.55
#